data_AF-A0A6L9YPQ0-F1
#
_entry.id   AF-A0A6L9YPQ0-F1
#
_cell.length_a   1.000
_cell.length_b   1.000
_cell.length_c   1.000
_cell.angle_alpha   90.00
_cell.angle_beta   90.00
_cell.angle_gamma   90.00
#
_symmetry.space_group_name_H-M   'P 1'
#
loop_
_entity.id
_entity.type
_entity.pdbx_description
1 polymer ?
#
loop_
_entity_poly.entity_id
_entity_poly.type
_entity_poly.pdbx_seq_one_letter_code
_entity_poly.pdbx_strand_id
1 'polypeptide(L)'
;MQEKNFITVDGKRFHYMWLRDNCLCPECRDPNSFQKIYDISEAQSPPKPVSVVEEDDKLTITWQEQPIHQSVFPISWLMAHVNELDTPVQSSRKIILWNKTDLQKERTVRHDFHNCDFDVWVNQLFSLGFTILENIKSTQELESFICSMGPIYETYYGRFIAFIIAMRYTLFFPSSLFPLPSSLFPAPKSLLRSPCSEVPKNQRFVPHGYKTCYIPVKPIKGTEAVDLAYSAVGHPLSPHTDFTYLNLGRLLQFIYCEENNASGGESIVVDGYRVARDFRQNHP
;
A
#
# COMPACT_ATOMS: atom_id res chain seq x y z
N MET A 1 -9.76 30.19 43.61
CA MET A 1 -9.82 30.21 42.13
C MET A 1 -9.04 29.01 41.65
N GLN A 2 -9.65 28.08 40.90
CA GLN A 2 -8.90 27.00 40.27
C GLN A 2 -7.92 27.61 39.27
N GLU A 3 -6.61 27.37 39.45
CA GLU A 3 -5.61 27.72 38.44
C GLU A 3 -5.98 27.01 37.14
N LYS A 4 -6.18 27.77 36.05
CA LYS A 4 -6.42 27.18 34.73
C LYS A 4 -5.17 26.40 34.33
N ASN A 5 -5.32 25.12 34.03
CA ASN A 5 -4.23 24.23 33.62
C ASN A 5 -4.06 24.16 32.08
N PHE A 6 -4.56 25.18 31.37
CA PHE A 6 -4.55 25.26 29.92
C PHE A 6 -4.53 26.73 29.47
N ILE A 7 -4.14 26.92 28.21
CA ILE A 7 -4.31 28.16 27.45
C ILE A 7 -5.25 27.93 26.26
N THR A 8 -5.91 29.00 25.81
CA THR A 8 -6.69 28.99 24.57
C THR A 8 -5.98 29.85 23.54
N VAL A 9 -5.69 29.27 22.37
CA VAL A 9 -5.02 29.91 21.23
C VAL A 9 -5.92 29.66 20.03
N ASP A 10 -6.31 30.72 19.30
CA ASP A 10 -7.29 30.65 18.19
C ASP A 10 -8.56 29.85 18.50
N GLY A 11 -9.08 29.97 19.73
CA GLY A 11 -10.27 29.25 20.18
C GLY A 11 -10.08 27.76 20.46
N LYS A 12 -8.85 27.23 20.32
CA LYS A 12 -8.49 25.84 20.64
C LYS A 12 -7.76 25.77 21.98
N ARG A 13 -8.04 24.71 22.76
CA ARG A 13 -7.46 24.54 24.11
C ARG A 13 -6.20 23.68 24.06
N PHE A 14 -5.15 24.14 24.74
CA PHE A 14 -3.89 23.42 24.90
C PHE A 14 -3.53 23.33 26.40
N HIS A 15 -3.43 22.10 26.92
CA HIS A 15 -3.06 21.88 28.32
C HIS A 15 -1.57 22.17 28.54
N TYR A 16 -1.23 22.81 29.66
CA TYR A 16 0.16 23.14 29.99
C TYR A 16 1.04 21.91 30.15
N MET A 17 0.48 20.81 30.68
CA MET A 17 1.16 19.52 30.72
C MET A 17 1.60 19.06 29.32
N TRP A 18 0.68 19.11 28.36
CA TRP A 18 0.96 18.71 26.98
C TRP A 18 1.95 19.65 26.30
N LEU A 19 1.81 20.97 26.51
CA LEU A 19 2.73 21.96 25.95
C LEU A 19 4.16 21.74 26.46
N ARG A 20 4.36 21.58 27.76
CA ARG A 20 5.70 21.35 28.33
C ARG A 20 6.32 20.02 27.85
N ASP A 21 5.51 18.96 27.79
CA ASP A 21 5.94 17.64 27.31
C ASP A 21 6.31 17.65 25.82
N ASN A 22 5.76 18.60 25.05
CA ASN A 22 6.01 18.74 23.62
C ASN A 22 6.87 19.94 23.27
N CYS A 23 7.62 20.49 24.23
CA CYS A 23 8.58 21.57 23.99
C CYS A 23 9.48 21.25 22.78
N LEU A 24 9.66 22.23 21.90
CA LEU A 24 10.40 22.10 20.64
C LEU A 24 11.86 22.52 20.75
N CYS A 25 12.34 22.90 21.94
CA CYS A 25 13.71 23.38 22.10
C CYS A 25 14.74 22.23 22.03
N PRO A 26 16.01 22.53 21.68
CA PRO A 26 17.08 21.52 21.58
C PRO A 26 17.40 20.79 22.89
N GLU A 27 17.01 21.33 24.05
CA GLU A 27 17.17 20.66 25.35
C GLU A 27 16.12 19.57 25.56
N CYS A 28 14.94 19.72 24.95
CA CYS A 28 13.83 18.77 25.10
C CYS A 28 13.71 17.79 23.93
N ARG A 29 14.24 18.14 22.76
CA ARG A 29 14.23 17.31 21.56
C ARG A 29 15.56 17.37 20.83
N ASP A 30 16.04 16.21 20.39
CA ASP A 30 17.25 16.13 19.58
C ASP A 30 17.01 16.82 18.22
N PRO A 31 17.85 17.78 17.83
CA PRO A 31 17.62 18.59 16.63
C PRO A 31 17.74 17.81 15.32
N ASN A 32 18.33 16.60 15.32
CA ASN A 32 18.54 15.79 14.12
C ASN A 32 17.47 14.71 13.94
N SER A 33 17.17 14.00 15.03
CA SER A 33 16.26 12.85 15.05
C SER A 33 14.86 13.18 15.53
N PHE A 34 14.65 14.38 16.10
CA PHE A 34 13.40 14.83 16.74
C PHE A 34 12.93 13.97 17.91
N GLN A 35 13.79 13.07 18.40
CA GLN A 35 13.54 12.23 19.57
C GLN A 35 13.39 13.09 20.81
N LYS A 36 12.46 12.71 21.69
CA LYS A 36 12.32 13.37 22.99
C LYS A 36 13.53 13.04 23.87
N ILE A 37 14.14 14.09 24.41
CA ILE A 37 15.22 14.01 25.41
C ILE A 37 14.64 14.22 26.81
N TYR A 38 13.63 15.08 26.93
CA TYR A 38 12.96 15.39 28.19
C TYR A 38 11.81 14.41 28.47
N ASP A 39 11.83 13.80 29.66
CA ASP A 39 10.74 12.98 30.18
C ASP A 39 9.94 13.77 31.23
N ILE A 40 8.72 14.15 30.88
CA ILE A 40 7.84 14.90 31.79
C ILE A 40 7.41 14.07 33.01
N SER A 41 7.49 12.74 32.97
CA SER A 41 7.14 11.88 34.09
C SER A 41 8.11 12.00 35.26
N GLU A 42 9.32 12.50 35.02
CA GLU A 42 10.32 12.79 36.06
C GLU A 42 10.11 14.16 36.72
N ALA A 43 9.17 14.99 36.23
CA ALA A 43 8.90 16.30 36.80
C ALA A 43 8.30 16.16 38.22
N GLN A 44 8.89 16.87 39.19
CA GLN A 44 8.45 16.83 40.60
C GLN A 44 7.06 17.43 40.82
N SER A 45 6.60 18.28 39.91
CA SER A 45 5.29 18.92 39.98
C SER A 45 4.76 19.23 38.58
N PRO A 46 3.44 19.37 38.42
CA PRO A 46 2.86 19.77 37.15
C PRO A 46 3.45 21.10 36.65
N PRO A 47 3.69 21.25 35.34
CA PRO A 47 4.31 22.45 34.80
C PRO A 47 3.41 23.66 35.03
N LYS A 48 4.01 24.73 35.55
CA LYS A 48 3.35 26.00 35.82
C LYS A 48 3.98 27.10 34.97
N PRO A 49 3.21 27.83 34.16
CA PRO A 49 3.73 28.97 33.42
C PRO A 49 3.93 30.16 34.37
N VAL A 50 5.09 30.81 34.28
CA VAL A 50 5.38 32.10 34.91
C VAL A 50 4.87 33.23 34.02
N SER A 51 5.04 33.10 32.70
CA SER A 51 4.57 34.06 31.72
C SER A 51 4.16 33.35 30.44
N VAL A 52 3.13 33.89 29.78
CA VAL A 52 2.70 33.43 28.46
C VAL A 52 2.55 34.65 27.57
N VAL A 53 3.19 34.61 26.40
CA VAL A 53 3.15 35.67 25.39
C VAL A 53 2.68 35.04 24.09
N GLU A 54 1.54 35.50 23.61
CA GLU A 54 0.95 35.10 22.32
C GLU A 54 1.18 36.24 21.32
N GLU A 55 1.81 35.90 20.21
CA GLU A 55 2.05 36.77 19.05
C GLU A 55 1.34 36.13 17.84
N ASP A 56 1.19 36.89 16.75
CA ASP A 56 0.45 36.43 15.55
C ASP A 56 1.00 35.11 14.95
N ASP A 57 2.30 34.83 15.10
CA ASP A 57 2.97 33.67 14.52
C ASP A 57 3.43 32.62 15.53
N LYS A 58 3.51 32.97 16.82
CA LYS A 58 4.04 32.06 17.86
C LYS A 58 3.44 32.27 19.25
N LEU A 59 3.48 31.20 20.03
CA LEU A 59 3.23 31.17 21.46
C LEU A 59 4.55 30.94 22.21
N THR A 60 4.86 31.81 23.17
CA THR A 60 6.03 31.70 24.04
C THR A 60 5.60 31.50 25.49
N ILE A 61 6.10 30.45 26.14
CA ILE A 61 5.83 30.14 27.55
C ILE A 61 7.13 30.04 28.32
N THR A 62 7.22 30.77 29.44
CA THR A 62 8.30 30.63 30.42
C THR A 62 7.79 29.80 31.60
N TRP A 63 8.48 28.73 31.94
CA TRP A 63 8.06 27.78 32.97
C TRP A 63 8.71 28.06 34.32
N GLN A 64 8.00 27.74 35.40
CA GLN A 64 8.47 27.85 36.77
C GLN A 64 9.44 26.68 37.10
N GLU A 65 10.61 26.68 36.47
CA GLU A 65 11.63 25.64 36.58
C GLU A 65 12.99 26.23 37.01
N GLN A 66 13.86 25.38 37.54
CA GLN A 66 15.27 25.71 37.80
C GLN A 66 16.18 24.67 37.12
N PRO A 67 16.98 25.05 36.12
CA PRO A 67 17.05 26.39 35.51
C PRO A 67 15.73 26.80 34.84
N ILE A 68 15.55 28.11 34.61
CA ILE A 68 14.36 28.63 33.92
C ILE A 68 14.31 28.03 32.52
N HIS A 69 13.18 27.43 32.17
CA HIS A 69 12.95 26.82 30.87
C HIS A 69 11.94 27.64 30.06
N GLN A 70 12.16 27.74 28.76
CA GLN A 70 11.29 28.46 27.83
C GLN A 70 10.90 27.55 26.66
N SER A 71 9.61 27.50 26.35
CA SER A 71 9.08 26.82 25.18
C SER A 71 8.51 27.84 24.19
N VAL A 72 8.81 27.64 22.91
CA VAL A 72 8.30 28.46 21.81
C VAL A 72 7.62 27.53 20.80
N PHE A 73 6.37 27.85 20.44
CA PHE A 73 5.57 27.06 19.52
C PHE A 73 5.06 27.96 18.38
N PRO A 74 5.32 27.63 17.11
CA PRO A 74 4.61 28.27 16.00
C PRO A 74 3.10 28.02 16.12
N ILE A 75 2.27 29.03 15.88
CA ILE A 75 0.79 28.88 15.91
C ILE A 75 0.35 27.81 14.90
N SER A 76 0.97 27.77 13.73
CA SER A 76 0.73 26.74 12.71
C SER A 76 1.00 25.32 13.22
N TRP A 77 2.04 25.14 14.04
CA TRP A 77 2.35 23.85 14.65
C TRP A 77 1.31 23.47 15.70
N LEU A 78 0.88 24.42 16.55
CA LEU A 78 -0.19 24.18 17.52
C LEU A 78 -1.49 23.76 16.83
N MET A 79 -1.87 24.45 15.75
CA MET A 79 -3.08 24.13 14.98
C MET A 79 -3.02 22.74 14.30
N ALA A 80 -1.84 22.30 13.87
CA ALA A 80 -1.65 20.96 13.33
C ALA A 80 -1.73 19.84 14.39
N HIS A 81 -1.63 20.18 15.69
CA HIS A 81 -1.62 19.25 16.81
C HIS A 81 -2.80 19.46 17.78
N VAL A 82 -3.87 20.11 17.32
CA VAL A 82 -5.09 20.25 18.12
C VAL A 82 -5.61 18.87 18.45
N ASN A 83 -5.69 18.57 19.74
CA ASN A 83 -6.26 17.33 20.23
C ASN A 83 -7.79 17.44 20.18
N GLU A 84 -8.35 17.28 18.99
CA GLU A 84 -9.78 17.10 18.81
C GLU A 84 -10.10 15.63 19.10
N LEU A 85 -10.29 15.30 20.39
CA LEU A 85 -10.71 13.96 20.83
C LEU A 85 -12.01 13.47 20.13
N ASP A 86 -12.75 14.38 19.48
CA ASP A 86 -13.99 14.12 18.75
C ASP A 86 -13.86 14.14 17.22
N THR A 87 -12.69 14.49 16.69
CA THR A 87 -12.47 14.42 15.24
C THR A 87 -11.81 13.09 14.96
N PRO A 88 -12.47 12.16 14.24
CA PRO A 88 -11.82 10.94 13.78
C PRO A 88 -10.50 11.37 13.15
N VAL A 89 -9.39 10.71 13.51
CA VAL A 89 -8.12 10.88 12.79
C VAL A 89 -8.45 10.57 11.34
N GLN A 90 -8.77 11.61 10.60
CA GLN A 90 -9.12 11.51 9.21
C GLN A 90 -7.75 11.30 8.61
N SER A 91 -7.42 10.03 8.33
CA SER A 91 -6.32 9.71 7.44
C SER A 91 -6.43 10.74 6.31
N SER A 92 -5.43 11.62 6.21
CA SER A 92 -5.41 12.67 5.18
C SER A 92 -5.55 12.07 3.78
N ARG A 93 -5.24 10.77 3.67
CA ARG A 93 -5.45 9.93 2.50
C ARG A 93 -6.86 9.35 2.51
N LYS A 94 -7.68 9.85 1.58
CA LYS A 94 -9.02 9.38 1.28
C LYS A 94 -8.96 7.99 0.66
N ILE A 95 -9.43 6.98 1.39
CA ILE A 95 -9.66 5.64 0.81
C ILE A 95 -10.88 5.73 -0.11
N ILE A 96 -10.71 5.29 -1.37
CA ILE A 96 -11.76 5.26 -2.38
C ILE A 96 -12.17 3.81 -2.56
N LEU A 97 -13.42 3.49 -2.21
CA LEU A 97 -13.98 2.16 -2.43
C LEU A 97 -14.47 2.04 -3.87
N TRP A 98 -14.11 0.97 -4.57
CA TRP A 98 -14.38 0.82 -6.00
C TRP A 98 -14.92 -0.56 -6.38
N ASN A 99 -15.62 -0.61 -7.50
CA ASN A 99 -15.95 -1.80 -8.25
C ASN A 99 -15.53 -1.63 -9.72
N LYS A 100 -15.82 -2.63 -10.56
CA LYS A 100 -15.51 -2.59 -11.99
C LYS A 100 -16.03 -1.34 -12.71
N THR A 101 -17.26 -0.93 -12.43
CA THR A 101 -17.89 0.24 -13.06
C THR A 101 -17.23 1.54 -12.64
N ASP A 102 -16.77 1.61 -11.39
CA ASP A 102 -16.06 2.78 -10.84
C ASP A 102 -14.71 2.94 -11.55
N LEU A 103 -13.92 1.87 -11.65
CA LEU A 103 -12.62 1.88 -12.35
C LEU A 103 -12.74 2.13 -13.85
N GLN A 104 -13.81 1.68 -14.51
CA GLN A 104 -14.00 1.94 -15.95
C GLN A 104 -14.27 3.41 -16.29
N LYS A 105 -14.74 4.19 -15.31
CA LYS A 105 -14.94 5.64 -15.47
C LYS A 105 -13.65 6.42 -15.23
N GLU A 106 -12.75 5.89 -14.41
CA GLU A 106 -11.49 6.53 -14.06
C GLU A 106 -10.34 5.98 -14.93
N ARG A 107 -9.89 6.76 -15.92
CA ARG A 107 -8.81 6.38 -16.86
C ARG A 107 -7.41 6.26 -16.22
N THR A 108 -7.28 6.60 -14.95
CA THR A 108 -6.00 6.91 -14.29
C THR A 108 -5.26 5.72 -13.69
N VAL A 109 -5.80 4.51 -13.77
CA VAL A 109 -5.24 3.31 -13.10
C VAL A 109 -3.81 2.97 -13.58
N ARG A 110 -3.43 3.38 -14.79
CA ARG A 110 -2.15 3.09 -15.42
C ARG A 110 -1.31 4.35 -15.54
N HIS A 111 -0.02 4.21 -15.22
CA HIS A 111 0.98 5.28 -15.29
C HIS A 111 2.22 4.77 -16.01
N ASP A 112 2.76 5.57 -16.92
CA ASP A 112 4.08 5.32 -17.49
C ASP A 112 5.14 5.60 -16.41
N PHE A 113 5.94 4.58 -16.06
CA PHE A 113 6.93 4.67 -14.99
C PHE A 113 7.97 5.78 -15.20
N HIS A 114 8.33 6.09 -16.44
CA HIS A 114 9.34 7.09 -16.75
C HIS A 114 8.79 8.51 -16.86
N ASN A 115 7.48 8.65 -17.10
CA ASN A 115 6.83 9.92 -17.38
C ASN A 115 5.85 10.36 -16.29
N CYS A 116 5.65 9.55 -15.25
CA CYS A 116 4.74 9.84 -14.15
C CYS A 116 5.50 10.23 -12.88
N ASP A 117 5.07 11.34 -12.26
CA ASP A 117 5.62 11.80 -10.98
C ASP A 117 5.32 10.78 -9.87
N PHE A 118 6.30 10.61 -8.96
CA PHE A 118 6.19 9.70 -7.83
C PHE A 118 4.90 9.92 -7.02
N ASP A 119 4.60 11.18 -6.69
CA ASP A 119 3.42 11.52 -5.89
C ASP A 119 2.11 11.12 -6.57
N VAL A 120 2.03 11.14 -7.90
CA VAL A 120 0.80 10.85 -8.64
C VAL A 120 0.40 9.38 -8.48
N TRP A 121 1.29 8.46 -8.82
CA TRP A 121 0.96 7.04 -8.74
C TRP A 121 0.92 6.54 -7.29
N VAL A 122 1.71 7.13 -6.38
CA VAL A 122 1.69 6.77 -4.95
C VAL A 122 0.38 7.19 -4.29
N ASN A 123 -0.12 8.40 -4.59
CA ASN A 123 -1.42 8.83 -4.10
C ASN A 123 -2.54 7.91 -4.60
N GLN A 124 -2.44 7.43 -5.85
CA GLN A 124 -3.36 6.41 -6.36
C GLN A 124 -3.24 5.09 -5.59
N LEU A 125 -2.02 4.59 -5.38
CA LEU A 125 -1.79 3.36 -4.61
C LEU A 125 -2.42 3.45 -3.21
N PHE A 126 -2.24 4.56 -2.50
CA PHE A 126 -2.84 4.72 -1.17
C PHE A 126 -4.36 4.95 -1.19
N SER A 127 -4.91 5.53 -2.26
CA SER A 127 -6.34 5.82 -2.36
C SER A 127 -7.15 4.60 -2.82
N LEU A 128 -6.66 3.87 -3.83
CA LEU A 128 -7.33 2.71 -4.42
C LEU A 128 -6.84 1.36 -3.85
N GLY A 129 -5.69 1.34 -3.19
CA GLY A 129 -5.03 0.10 -2.75
C GLY A 129 -4.18 -0.59 -3.83
N PHE A 130 -4.15 -0.06 -5.06
CA PHE A 130 -3.30 -0.58 -6.14
C PHE A 130 -2.98 0.51 -7.18
N THR A 131 -1.96 0.26 -7.99
CA THR A 131 -1.62 1.05 -9.18
C THR A 131 -0.99 0.15 -10.24
N ILE A 132 -1.02 0.55 -11.51
CA ILE A 132 -0.32 -0.16 -12.59
C ILE A 132 0.75 0.78 -13.16
N LEU A 133 2.01 0.34 -13.09
CA LEU A 133 3.14 1.02 -13.70
C LEU A 133 3.52 0.30 -15.00
N GLU A 134 3.58 1.04 -16.09
CA GLU A 134 3.95 0.55 -17.43
C GLU A 134 5.37 1.01 -17.78
N ASN A 135 5.99 0.37 -18.78
CA ASN A 135 7.29 0.76 -19.34
C ASN A 135 8.50 0.61 -18.40
N ILE A 136 8.42 -0.23 -17.36
CA ILE A 136 9.61 -0.71 -16.65
C ILE A 136 10.37 -1.67 -17.58
N LYS A 137 11.64 -1.37 -17.87
CA LYS A 137 12.41 -2.00 -18.96
C LYS A 137 13.10 -3.31 -18.57
N SER A 138 13.40 -3.49 -17.29
CA SER A 138 14.12 -4.68 -16.82
C SER A 138 13.89 -4.97 -15.34
N THR A 139 14.26 -6.18 -14.92
CA THR A 139 14.26 -6.59 -13.51
C THR A 139 15.25 -5.79 -12.67
N GLN A 140 16.36 -5.33 -13.26
CA GLN A 140 17.32 -4.45 -12.57
C GLN A 140 16.72 -3.07 -12.28
N GLU A 141 15.95 -2.53 -13.24
CA GLU A 141 15.22 -1.28 -13.03
C GLU A 141 14.14 -1.44 -11.96
N LEU A 142 13.39 -2.54 -12.01
CA LEU A 142 12.41 -2.90 -10.99
C LEU A 142 13.04 -3.00 -9.59
N GLU A 143 14.16 -3.72 -9.45
CA GLU A 143 14.84 -3.87 -8.17
C GLU A 143 15.33 -2.54 -7.62
N SER A 144 15.95 -1.71 -8.47
CA SER A 144 16.42 -0.37 -8.09
C SER A 144 15.27 0.51 -7.62
N PHE A 145 14.13 0.44 -8.33
CA PHE A 145 12.90 1.12 -7.96
C PHE A 145 12.35 0.65 -6.61
N ILE A 146 12.20 -0.66 -6.41
CA ILE A 146 11.66 -1.20 -5.16
C ILE A 146 12.55 -0.83 -3.98
N CYS A 147 13.88 -0.95 -4.12
CA CYS A 147 14.83 -0.57 -3.08
C CYS A 147 14.81 0.92 -2.77
N SER A 148 14.41 1.78 -3.73
CA SER A 148 14.25 3.22 -3.49
C SER A 148 13.05 3.55 -2.59
N MET A 149 12.03 2.68 -2.54
CA MET A 149 10.86 2.86 -1.68
C MET A 149 11.06 2.30 -0.28
N GLY A 150 11.89 1.28 -0.12
CA GLY A 150 12.16 0.65 1.16
C GLY A 150 12.85 -0.70 1.03
N PRO A 151 13.15 -1.35 2.16
CA PRO A 151 13.77 -2.67 2.16
C PRO A 151 12.81 -3.71 1.57
N ILE A 152 13.36 -4.60 0.73
CA ILE A 152 12.64 -5.78 0.25
C ILE A 152 12.56 -6.79 1.40
N TYR A 153 11.36 -7.27 1.69
CA TYR A 153 11.17 -8.33 2.66
C TYR A 153 11.49 -9.69 2.01
N GLU A 154 12.60 -10.30 2.41
CA GLU A 154 12.97 -11.63 1.93
C GLU A 154 12.11 -12.70 2.62
N THR A 155 11.46 -13.55 1.81
CA THR A 155 10.68 -14.69 2.30
C THR A 155 11.44 -15.99 2.10
N TYR A 156 10.89 -17.12 2.55
CA TYR A 156 11.46 -18.44 2.24
C TYR A 156 11.44 -18.76 0.73
N TYR A 157 10.63 -18.05 -0.07
CA TYR A 157 10.67 -18.13 -1.53
C TYR A 157 11.81 -17.31 -2.15
N GLY A 158 12.58 -16.59 -1.33
CA GLY A 158 13.67 -15.71 -1.74
C GLY A 158 13.28 -14.24 -1.79
N ARG A 159 14.20 -13.44 -2.34
CA ARG A 159 14.08 -11.98 -2.49
C ARG A 159 13.14 -11.57 -3.62
N PHE A 160 13.10 -12.36 -4.69
CA PHE A 160 12.15 -12.23 -5.79
C PHE A 160 11.56 -13.61 -6.10
N ILE A 161 10.26 -13.62 -6.42
CA ILE A 161 9.55 -14.83 -6.79
C ILE A 161 9.24 -14.77 -8.29
N ALA A 162 9.81 -15.70 -9.06
CA ALA A 162 9.51 -15.83 -10.49
C ALA A 162 8.37 -16.84 -10.70
N PHE A 163 7.31 -16.40 -11.38
CA PHE A 163 6.21 -17.28 -11.80
C PHE A 163 6.36 -17.60 -13.29
N ILE A 164 6.69 -18.84 -13.63
CA ILE A 164 6.70 -19.32 -15.02
C ILE A 164 5.47 -20.22 -15.22
N ILE A 165 4.43 -19.68 -15.86
CA ILE A 165 3.23 -20.44 -16.19
C ILE A 165 3.36 -20.96 -17.62
N ALA A 166 3.80 -22.22 -17.77
CA ALA A 166 3.78 -22.90 -19.05
C ALA A 166 2.37 -23.48 -19.30
N MET A 167 1.53 -22.74 -20.02
CA MET A 167 0.24 -23.26 -20.49
C MET A 167 0.48 -24.38 -21.50
N ARG A 168 0.26 -25.63 -21.09
CA ARG A 168 0.39 -26.79 -21.97
C ARG A 168 -0.76 -26.79 -22.97
N TYR A 169 -0.44 -26.55 -24.24
CA TYR A 169 -1.34 -26.80 -25.36
C TYR A 169 -1.61 -28.30 -25.47
N THR A 170 -2.73 -28.78 -24.93
CA THR A 170 -3.28 -30.05 -25.38
C THR A 170 -4.01 -29.77 -26.69
N LEU A 171 -3.32 -29.97 -27.81
CA LEU A 171 -3.97 -30.07 -29.11
C LEU A 171 -4.87 -31.30 -29.09
N PHE A 172 -6.15 -31.13 -28.77
CA PHE A 172 -7.16 -32.14 -29.05
C PHE A 172 -7.31 -32.21 -30.57
N PHE A 173 -6.79 -33.27 -31.18
CA PHE A 173 -7.27 -33.70 -32.50
C PHE A 173 -8.65 -34.34 -32.29
N PRO A 174 -9.75 -33.78 -32.82
CA PRO A 174 -11.04 -34.45 -32.75
C PRO A 174 -11.09 -35.50 -33.86
N SER A 175 -10.65 -36.72 -33.58
CA SER A 175 -11.09 -37.88 -34.36
C SER A 175 -12.24 -38.54 -33.62
N SER A 176 -13.44 -38.15 -34.02
CA SER A 176 -14.63 -39.00 -34.19
C SER A 176 -14.90 -40.10 -33.15
N LEU A 177 -16.00 -40.00 -32.40
CA LEU A 177 -17.19 -40.88 -32.54
C LEU A 177 -18.14 -40.76 -31.31
N PHE A 178 -19.38 -40.39 -31.64
CA PHE A 178 -20.67 -40.57 -30.97
C PHE A 178 -21.11 -39.73 -29.74
N PRO A 179 -22.40 -39.34 -29.70
CA PRO A 179 -22.99 -38.37 -28.78
C PRO A 179 -23.80 -39.04 -27.65
N LEU A 180 -23.96 -38.37 -26.51
CA LEU A 180 -25.18 -38.49 -25.72
C LEU A 180 -25.51 -37.17 -25.01
N PRO A 181 -26.81 -36.83 -24.86
CA PRO A 181 -27.26 -35.55 -24.35
C PRO A 181 -27.63 -35.63 -22.87
N SER A 182 -27.36 -34.56 -22.12
CA SER A 182 -28.20 -34.19 -20.97
C SER A 182 -27.89 -32.75 -20.58
N SER A 183 -28.73 -31.86 -21.12
CA SER A 183 -29.15 -30.64 -20.47
C SER A 183 -29.47 -30.89 -18.99
N LEU A 184 -28.95 -30.04 -18.10
CA LEU A 184 -29.66 -29.45 -16.94
C LEU A 184 -28.62 -28.77 -16.04
N PHE A 185 -28.30 -27.50 -16.31
CA PHE A 185 -28.07 -26.44 -15.31
C PHE A 185 -27.99 -25.10 -16.07
N PRO A 186 -28.81 -24.09 -15.74
CA PRO A 186 -28.66 -22.78 -16.35
C PRO A 186 -27.43 -22.09 -15.76
N ALA A 187 -26.44 -21.79 -16.60
CA ALA A 187 -25.34 -20.92 -16.22
C ALA A 187 -25.88 -19.52 -15.88
N PRO A 188 -25.39 -18.86 -14.81
CA PRO A 188 -25.76 -17.48 -14.53
C PRO A 188 -25.29 -16.55 -15.65
N LYS A 189 -26.23 -15.79 -16.22
CA LYS A 189 -25.98 -14.72 -17.19
C LYS A 189 -25.31 -13.53 -16.50
N SER A 190 -24.00 -13.58 -16.25
CA SER A 190 -23.24 -12.37 -15.87
C SER A 190 -21.77 -12.35 -16.29
N LEU A 191 -21.28 -13.36 -17.01
CA LEU A 191 -19.93 -13.34 -17.58
C LEU A 191 -19.97 -12.89 -19.04
N LEU A 192 -19.81 -11.58 -19.25
CA LEU A 192 -19.45 -11.03 -20.56
C LEU A 192 -17.93 -10.91 -20.67
N ARG A 193 -17.38 -11.49 -21.74
CA ARG A 193 -15.99 -11.33 -22.19
C ARG A 193 -15.68 -9.86 -22.41
N SER A 194 -14.48 -9.42 -22.05
CA SER A 194 -13.95 -8.10 -22.43
C SER A 194 -13.20 -8.19 -23.77
N PRO A 195 -13.29 -7.20 -24.66
CA PRO A 195 -12.61 -7.21 -25.95
C PRO A 195 -11.18 -6.67 -25.77
N CYS A 196 -10.22 -7.58 -25.61
CA CYS A 196 -8.81 -7.30 -25.93
C CYS A 196 -8.39 -8.34 -26.97
N SER A 197 -8.81 -8.11 -28.20
CA SER A 197 -8.51 -8.97 -29.34
C SER A 197 -8.04 -8.13 -30.51
N GLU A 198 -7.06 -7.24 -30.31
CA GLU A 198 -6.31 -6.60 -31.39
C GLU A 198 -4.87 -6.28 -30.95
N VAL A 199 -4.00 -7.29 -30.96
CA VAL A 199 -2.55 -7.06 -31.14
C VAL A 199 -2.03 -8.11 -32.13
N PRO A 200 -1.27 -7.73 -33.19
CA PRO A 200 -0.97 -8.61 -34.31
C PRO A 200 -0.12 -9.80 -33.90
N LYS A 201 -0.58 -11.01 -34.24
CA LYS A 201 0.27 -12.19 -34.32
C LYS A 201 1.26 -11.96 -35.44
N ASN A 202 2.54 -11.75 -35.12
CA ASN A 202 3.70 -12.11 -35.93
C ASN A 202 4.97 -11.62 -35.22
N GLN A 203 5.75 -12.52 -34.62
CA GLN A 203 7.20 -12.52 -34.79
C GLN A 203 7.85 -13.80 -34.26
N ARG A 204 8.85 -14.25 -35.02
CA ARG A 204 9.58 -15.52 -34.91
C ARG A 204 10.69 -15.44 -33.87
N PHE A 205 10.99 -16.60 -33.30
CA PHE A 205 12.17 -16.91 -32.48
C PHE A 205 13.50 -16.48 -33.12
N VAL A 206 14.37 -15.89 -32.30
CA VAL A 206 15.84 -16.02 -32.39
C VAL A 206 16.37 -16.17 -30.97
N PRO A 207 17.07 -17.27 -30.61
CA PRO A 207 17.65 -17.41 -29.28
C PRO A 207 19.01 -16.74 -29.29
N HIS A 208 19.24 -15.74 -28.44
CA HIS A 208 20.60 -15.36 -28.05
C HIS A 208 20.69 -15.33 -26.54
N GLY A 209 21.51 -16.24 -26.03
CA GLY A 209 21.66 -16.49 -24.61
C GLY A 209 22.31 -15.33 -23.88
N TYR A 210 21.78 -15.05 -22.70
CA TYR A 210 22.50 -14.36 -21.64
C TYR A 210 22.44 -15.21 -20.38
N LYS A 211 23.63 -15.58 -19.89
CA LYS A 211 23.85 -16.09 -18.54
C LYS A 211 23.85 -14.89 -17.59
N THR A 212 22.74 -14.68 -16.90
CA THR A 212 22.68 -13.79 -15.74
C THR A 212 21.84 -14.47 -14.67
N CYS A 213 22.20 -14.21 -13.41
CA CYS A 213 21.79 -14.91 -12.20
C CYS A 213 20.26 -14.93 -11.99
N TYR A 214 19.59 -15.87 -12.63
CA TYR A 214 18.31 -16.41 -12.20
C TYR A 214 18.59 -17.86 -11.86
N ILE A 215 18.15 -18.33 -10.69
CA ILE A 215 18.00 -19.78 -10.52
C ILE A 215 17.04 -20.19 -11.63
N PRO A 216 17.46 -21.01 -12.61
CA PRO A 216 16.54 -21.47 -13.63
C PRO A 216 15.58 -22.41 -12.92
N VAL A 217 14.42 -21.92 -12.50
CA VAL A 217 13.33 -22.80 -12.08
C VAL A 217 12.86 -23.47 -13.36
N LYS A 218 13.49 -24.61 -13.67
CA LYS A 218 12.94 -25.56 -14.62
C LYS A 218 11.49 -25.78 -14.20
N PRO A 219 10.50 -25.72 -15.12
CA PRO A 219 9.19 -26.26 -14.81
C PRO A 219 9.41 -27.69 -14.34
N ILE A 220 9.10 -27.96 -13.07
CA ILE A 220 9.31 -29.27 -12.45
C ILE A 220 8.39 -30.22 -13.21
N LYS A 221 8.94 -30.93 -14.19
CA LYS A 221 8.24 -31.98 -14.91
C LYS A 221 8.06 -33.14 -13.93
N GLY A 222 6.84 -33.24 -13.40
CA GLY A 222 6.40 -34.31 -12.51
C GLY A 222 6.73 -34.01 -11.05
N THR A 223 5.67 -33.83 -10.24
CA THR A 223 5.62 -34.02 -8.76
C THR A 223 6.71 -33.28 -7.96
N GLU A 224 6.50 -32.20 -7.21
CA GLU A 224 5.36 -31.70 -6.44
C GLU A 224 5.43 -30.16 -6.45
N ALA A 225 4.38 -29.46 -6.88
CA ALA A 225 4.32 -28.01 -6.69
C ALA A 225 4.07 -27.74 -5.20
N VAL A 226 4.98 -27.02 -4.54
CA VAL A 226 4.86 -26.65 -3.11
C VAL A 226 3.85 -25.51 -2.89
N ASP A 227 3.42 -24.84 -3.96
CA ASP A 227 2.44 -23.77 -3.97
C ASP A 227 1.56 -23.88 -5.24
N LEU A 228 0.26 -23.57 -5.11
CA LEU A 228 -0.69 -23.54 -6.22
C LEU A 228 -0.31 -22.50 -7.27
N ALA A 229 0.40 -21.45 -6.89
CA ALA A 229 0.91 -20.43 -7.80
C ALA A 229 1.94 -20.98 -8.81
N TYR A 230 2.60 -22.12 -8.52
CA TYR A 230 3.54 -22.78 -9.44
C TYR A 230 2.89 -23.91 -10.26
N SER A 231 1.56 -24.03 -10.24
CA SER A 231 0.88 -25.12 -10.92
C SER A 231 1.12 -25.07 -12.44
N ALA A 232 1.82 -26.09 -12.95
CA ALA A 232 2.02 -26.30 -14.39
C ALA A 232 0.72 -26.65 -15.14
N VAL A 233 -0.40 -26.79 -14.44
CA VAL A 233 -1.71 -27.17 -14.98
C VAL A 233 -2.57 -25.94 -15.32
N GLY A 234 -2.11 -24.73 -14.98
CA GLY A 234 -2.75 -23.48 -15.41
C GLY A 234 -4.13 -23.23 -14.80
N HIS A 235 -4.38 -23.71 -13.57
CA HIS A 235 -5.65 -23.45 -12.89
C HIS A 235 -5.79 -21.96 -12.52
N PRO A 236 -7.00 -21.38 -12.65
CA PRO A 236 -7.23 -20.00 -12.26
C PRO A 236 -7.07 -19.84 -10.74
N LEU A 237 -6.34 -18.81 -10.34
CA LEU A 237 -6.27 -18.38 -8.95
C LEU A 237 -7.45 -17.43 -8.68
N SER A 238 -8.32 -17.82 -7.74
CA SER A 238 -9.38 -16.93 -7.24
C SER A 238 -8.76 -15.74 -6.50
N PRO A 239 -9.46 -14.59 -6.40
CA PRO A 239 -8.99 -13.47 -5.61
C PRO A 239 -8.62 -13.89 -4.19
N HIS A 240 -7.40 -13.57 -3.76
CA HIS A 240 -6.84 -13.91 -2.46
C HIS A 240 -5.84 -12.84 -2.03
N THR A 241 -5.42 -12.92 -0.78
CA THR A 241 -4.30 -12.16 -0.23
C THR A 241 -3.15 -13.11 0.05
N ASP A 242 -1.94 -12.77 -0.36
CA ASP A 242 -0.77 -13.60 -0.17
C ASP A 242 -0.32 -13.61 1.30
N PHE A 243 0.42 -14.67 1.67
CA PHE A 243 1.12 -14.78 2.95
C PHE A 243 0.25 -14.64 4.20
N THR A 244 -1.05 -14.96 4.16
CA THR A 244 -1.93 -14.89 5.35
C THR A 244 -1.52 -15.83 6.49
N TYR A 245 -0.65 -16.80 6.21
CA TYR A 245 -0.05 -17.69 7.20
C TYR A 245 1.19 -17.09 7.89
N LEU A 246 1.72 -15.96 7.39
CA LEU A 246 2.77 -15.19 8.04
C LEU A 246 2.13 -14.09 8.88
N ASN A 247 2.56 -13.94 10.13
CA ASN A 247 2.15 -12.83 10.98
C ASN A 247 2.97 -11.57 10.66
N LEU A 248 2.92 -11.15 9.40
CA LEU A 248 3.59 -9.95 8.91
C LEU A 248 2.60 -8.80 8.85
N GLY A 249 3.10 -7.59 9.09
CA GLY A 249 2.34 -6.37 8.87
C GLY A 249 1.95 -6.20 7.40
N ARG A 250 1.33 -5.07 7.08
CA ARG A 250 0.90 -4.75 5.70
C ARG A 250 2.13 -4.67 4.79
N LEU A 251 2.25 -5.59 3.84
CA LEU A 251 3.27 -5.58 2.80
C LEU A 251 2.69 -5.01 1.50
N LEU A 252 3.51 -4.26 0.76
CA LEU A 252 3.23 -3.94 -0.64
C LEU A 252 3.68 -5.13 -1.49
N GLN A 253 2.78 -5.62 -2.35
CA GLN A 253 3.09 -6.67 -3.31
C GLN A 253 3.40 -6.05 -4.68
N PHE A 254 4.55 -6.40 -5.25
CA PHE A 254 4.94 -6.04 -6.61
C PHE A 254 4.84 -7.28 -7.51
N ILE A 255 4.04 -7.19 -8.56
CA ILE A 255 3.92 -8.24 -9.59
C ILE A 255 4.40 -7.63 -10.91
N TYR A 256 5.46 -8.20 -11.47
CA TYR A 256 6.07 -7.73 -12.71
C TYR A 256 5.95 -8.79 -13.80
N CYS A 257 5.45 -8.39 -14.96
CA CYS A 257 5.34 -9.24 -16.13
C CYS A 257 6.58 -9.08 -17.01
N GLU A 258 7.48 -10.07 -16.98
CA GLU A 258 8.67 -10.08 -17.84
C GLU A 258 8.34 -10.54 -19.27
N GLU A 259 7.56 -11.62 -19.40
CA GLU A 259 7.08 -12.15 -20.68
C GLU A 259 5.63 -12.65 -20.54
N ASN A 260 4.78 -12.39 -21.54
CA ASN A 260 3.44 -12.98 -21.61
C ASN A 260 3.08 -13.38 -23.04
N ASN A 261 3.06 -14.68 -23.29
CA ASN A 261 2.65 -15.30 -24.55
C ASN A 261 1.44 -16.24 -24.38
N ALA A 262 0.75 -16.16 -23.23
CA ALA A 262 -0.34 -17.06 -22.88
C ALA A 262 -1.67 -16.61 -23.53
N SER A 263 -2.51 -17.58 -23.90
CA SER A 263 -3.91 -17.32 -24.24
C SER A 263 -4.76 -17.35 -22.96
N GLY A 264 -4.90 -16.22 -22.28
CA GLY A 264 -5.55 -16.08 -20.97
C GLY A 264 -4.55 -15.62 -19.90
N GLY A 265 -4.87 -15.84 -18.62
CA GLY A 265 -4.01 -15.44 -17.50
C GLY A 265 -4.18 -13.97 -17.10
N GLU A 266 -5.38 -13.43 -17.31
CA GLU A 266 -5.71 -12.06 -16.96
C GLU A 266 -5.60 -11.84 -15.45
N SER A 267 -4.92 -10.76 -15.05
CA SER A 267 -4.90 -10.32 -13.66
C SER A 267 -6.27 -9.77 -13.25
N ILE A 268 -6.71 -10.17 -12.06
CA ILE A 268 -7.95 -9.70 -11.45
C ILE A 268 -7.60 -9.07 -10.11
N VAL A 269 -8.12 -7.86 -9.88
CA VAL A 269 -8.06 -7.18 -8.58
C VAL A 269 -9.48 -6.97 -8.05
N VAL A 270 -9.64 -7.10 -6.74
CA VAL A 270 -10.93 -6.91 -6.05
C VAL A 270 -10.68 -6.03 -4.82
N ASP A 271 -11.50 -5.00 -4.64
CA ASP A 271 -11.51 -4.19 -3.43
C ASP A 271 -12.15 -4.96 -2.27
N GLY A 272 -11.31 -5.52 -1.40
CA GLY A 272 -11.77 -6.26 -0.22
C GLY A 272 -12.55 -5.40 0.78
N TYR A 273 -12.26 -4.09 0.88
CA TYR A 273 -12.99 -3.18 1.77
C TYR A 273 -14.39 -2.90 1.24
N ARG A 274 -14.51 -2.74 -0.08
CA ARG A 274 -15.82 -2.65 -0.74
C ARG A 274 -16.64 -3.92 -0.51
N VAL A 275 -16.03 -5.10 -0.71
CA VAL A 275 -16.71 -6.39 -0.49
C VAL A 275 -17.17 -6.52 0.96
N ALA A 276 -16.32 -6.21 1.94
CA ALA A 276 -16.68 -6.27 3.36
C ALA A 276 -17.81 -5.31 3.72
N ARG A 277 -17.80 -4.09 3.16
CA ARG A 277 -18.87 -3.11 3.36
C ARG A 277 -20.20 -3.61 2.80
N ASP A 278 -20.19 -4.08 1.55
CA ASP A 278 -21.39 -4.57 0.88
C ASP A 278 -21.91 -5.85 1.59
N PHE A 279 -21.02 -6.72 2.06
CA PHE A 279 -21.39 -7.88 2.88
C PHE A 279 -22.08 -7.48 4.18
N ARG A 280 -21.48 -6.56 4.96
CA ARG A 280 -22.09 -6.04 6.20
C ARG A 280 -23.45 -5.39 5.97
N GLN A 281 -23.66 -4.73 4.83
CA GLN A 281 -24.95 -4.12 4.50
C GLN A 281 -26.02 -5.15 4.14
N ASN A 282 -25.65 -6.19 3.40
CA ASN A 282 -26.57 -7.23 2.95
C ASN A 282 -26.79 -8.35 3.98
N HIS A 283 -25.85 -8.51 4.90
CA HIS A 283 -25.79 -9.54 5.96
C HIS A 283 -25.27 -8.92 7.27
N PRO A 284 -26.08 -8.09 7.96
CA PRO A 284 -25.67 -7.36 9.17
C PRO A 284 -25.50 -8.23 10.42
#